data_AF-A0A4Q2KEB4-F1
#
_entry.id   AF-A0A4Q2KEB4-F1
#
_cell.length_a   1.000
_cell.length_b   1.000
_cell.length_c   1.000
_cell.angle_alpha   90.00
_cell.angle_beta   90.00
_cell.angle_gamma   90.00
#
_symmetry.space_group_name_H-M   'P 1'
#
loop_
_entity.id
_entity.type
_entity.pdbx_description
1 polymer ?
#
loop_
_entity_poly.entity_id
_entity_poly.type
_entity_poly.pdbx_seq_one_letter_code
_entity_poly.pdbx_strand_id
1 'polypeptide(L)'
;MQSITREIERKLKEIEEKENVTVIMAVESGSRAWGFASKDSDYDVRFLYVRSREDYLKLQPPRDVIEWQLDEVLDINGWDIRKALVLLYKSNPTLFEWCNSPIVYRTSRKFDDFRALALRYFSPKAALYHYWSTAYGVKKNFLQGETVRMKKYLYALRPLLACRWIIDKNLPPPILFDTLVKEELPEPLIREVDALLQKKKEGMETSMIARVPALQEYIESSLEEIRLAAGDSVSDSPVWDELDAYFLGLFE
;
A
#
# COMPACT_ATOMS: atom_id res chain seq x y z
N MET A 1 -11.10 14.59 13.37
CA MET A 1 -9.90 14.62 12.51
C MET A 1 -8.69 15.27 13.20
N GLN A 2 -8.76 16.52 13.68
CA GLN A 2 -7.60 17.13 14.38
C GLN A 2 -7.16 16.38 15.66
N SER A 3 -8.08 15.72 16.37
CA SER A 3 -7.74 14.94 17.58
C SER A 3 -6.90 13.71 17.26
N ILE A 4 -7.27 12.92 16.24
CA ILE A 4 -6.56 11.67 15.92
C ILE A 4 -5.18 11.95 15.32
N THR A 5 -5.04 12.96 14.46
CA THR A 5 -3.72 13.36 13.93
C THR A 5 -2.76 13.76 15.05
N ARG A 6 -3.24 14.50 16.06
CA ARG A 6 -2.42 14.86 17.24
C ARG A 6 -2.04 13.64 18.08
N GLU A 7 -2.96 12.67 18.21
CA GLU A 7 -2.68 11.42 18.88
C GLU A 7 -1.62 10.59 18.15
N ILE A 8 -1.75 10.45 16.82
CA ILE A 8 -0.75 9.78 15.97
C ILE A 8 0.61 10.47 16.11
N GLU A 9 0.67 11.81 16.03
CA GLU A 9 1.92 12.55 16.22
C GLU A 9 2.55 12.33 17.60
N ARG A 10 1.73 12.27 18.65
CA ARG A 10 2.20 11.94 20.01
C ARG A 10 2.75 10.52 20.07
N LYS A 11 2.10 9.56 19.40
CA LYS A 11 2.56 8.17 19.33
C LYS A 11 3.86 8.01 18.57
N LEU A 12 4.02 8.73 17.46
CA LEU A 12 5.28 8.76 16.71
C LEU A 12 6.43 9.28 17.58
N LYS A 13 6.20 10.31 18.41
CA LYS A 13 7.21 10.79 19.38
C LYS A 13 7.54 9.75 20.45
N GLU A 14 6.53 9.07 21.00
CA GLU A 14 6.75 7.98 21.96
C GLU A 14 7.60 6.85 21.35
N ILE A 15 7.38 6.51 20.08
CA ILE A 15 8.16 5.52 19.34
C ILE A 15 9.61 6.00 19.18
N GLU A 16 9.82 7.24 18.72
CA GLU A 16 11.16 7.81 18.55
C GLU A 16 11.97 7.76 19.84
N GLU A 17 11.37 8.16 20.97
CA GLU A 17 12.01 8.16 22.29
C GLU A 17 12.32 6.75 22.78
N LYS A 18 11.38 5.80 22.67
CA LYS A 18 11.53 4.45 23.23
C LYS A 18 12.42 3.54 22.38
N GLU A 19 12.32 3.64 21.06
CA GLU A 19 13.08 2.82 20.12
C GLU A 19 14.41 3.47 19.72
N ASN A 20 14.64 4.71 20.16
CA ASN A 20 15.80 5.54 19.82
C ASN A 20 15.98 5.64 18.29
N VAL A 21 14.91 6.04 17.60
CA VAL A 21 14.86 6.18 16.13
C VAL A 21 14.37 7.56 15.73
N THR A 22 14.60 7.95 14.47
CA THR A 22 14.03 9.15 13.87
C THR A 22 13.02 8.75 12.80
N VAL A 23 11.76 9.15 12.95
CA VAL A 23 10.72 8.93 11.93
C VAL A 23 10.85 10.00 10.85
N ILE A 24 11.16 9.57 9.63
CA ILE A 24 11.35 10.47 8.49
C ILE A 24 10.08 10.68 7.65
N MET A 25 9.11 9.76 7.77
CA MET A 25 7.79 9.86 7.16
C MET A 25 6.79 9.03 7.95
N ALA A 26 5.55 9.52 8.09
CA ALA A 26 4.39 8.74 8.50
C ALA A 26 3.18 9.13 7.66
N VAL A 27 2.50 8.15 7.08
CA VAL A 27 1.34 8.32 6.19
C VAL A 27 0.23 7.34 6.55
N GLU A 28 -0.97 7.65 6.10
CA GLU A 28 -2.08 6.71 6.10
C GLU A 28 -1.87 5.66 5.00
N SER A 29 -2.37 4.45 5.23
CA SER A 29 -2.46 3.37 4.26
C SER A 29 -3.89 2.82 4.23
N GLY A 30 -4.10 1.73 3.49
CA GLY A 30 -5.35 1.00 3.50
C GLY A 30 -6.55 1.84 3.06
N SER A 31 -7.72 1.53 3.63
CA SER A 31 -9.00 2.01 3.12
C SER A 31 -9.16 3.54 3.17
N ARG A 32 -8.50 4.19 4.14
CA ARG A 32 -8.49 5.66 4.28
C ARG A 32 -7.63 6.30 3.20
N ALA A 33 -6.42 5.79 2.96
CA ALA A 33 -5.56 6.26 1.88
C ALA A 33 -6.17 5.99 0.49
N TRP A 34 -6.90 4.87 0.33
CA TRP A 34 -7.60 4.53 -0.91
C TRP A 34 -8.84 5.40 -1.18
N GLY A 35 -9.30 6.20 -0.22
CA GLY A 35 -10.40 7.13 -0.38
C GLY A 35 -11.80 6.52 -0.23
N PHE A 36 -11.91 5.31 0.34
CA PHE A 36 -13.20 4.65 0.55
C PHE A 36 -13.49 4.25 2.00
N ALA A 37 -12.71 4.70 2.97
CA ALA A 37 -12.98 4.42 4.38
C ALA A 37 -14.38 4.85 4.84
N SER A 38 -14.93 4.09 5.79
CA SER A 38 -16.11 4.47 6.56
C SER A 38 -15.72 5.05 7.91
N LYS A 39 -16.73 5.32 8.76
CA LYS A 39 -16.51 5.77 10.14
C LYS A 39 -15.85 4.70 11.01
N ASP A 40 -16.08 3.42 10.69
CA ASP A 40 -15.60 2.27 11.47
C ASP A 40 -14.26 1.74 10.96
N SER A 41 -13.66 2.38 9.95
CA SER A 41 -12.32 2.02 9.49
C SER A 41 -11.27 2.40 10.55
N ASP A 42 -10.32 1.51 10.76
CA ASP A 42 -9.08 1.75 11.51
C ASP A 42 -8.20 2.80 10.81
N TYR A 43 -7.15 3.23 11.50
CA TYR A 43 -6.08 4.08 10.94
C TYR A 43 -4.83 3.22 10.74
N ASP A 44 -4.52 2.93 9.49
CA ASP A 44 -3.37 2.16 9.03
C ASP A 44 -2.16 3.09 8.92
N VAL A 45 -1.60 3.52 10.06
CA VAL A 45 -0.43 4.40 10.06
C VAL A 45 0.80 3.59 9.63
N ARG A 46 1.44 4.01 8.55
CA ARG A 46 2.69 3.41 8.05
C ARG A 46 3.80 4.44 8.06
N PHE A 47 4.96 4.07 8.58
CA PHE A 47 6.07 5.01 8.74
C PHE A 47 7.42 4.44 8.32
N LEU A 48 8.33 5.33 7.95
CA LEU A 48 9.74 5.02 7.72
C LEU A 48 10.58 5.68 8.80
N TYR A 49 11.54 4.94 9.35
CA TYR A 49 12.44 5.45 10.37
C TYR A 49 13.89 5.12 10.08
N VAL A 50 14.79 5.92 10.67
CA VAL A 50 16.23 5.79 10.58
C VAL A 50 16.78 5.61 11.99
N ARG A 51 17.68 4.63 12.19
CA ARG A 51 18.40 4.40 13.44
C ARG A 51 19.71 5.19 13.47
N SER A 52 20.44 5.15 14.58
CA SER A 52 21.79 5.71 14.62
C SER A 52 22.75 4.91 13.72
N ARG A 53 23.86 5.53 13.32
CA ARG A 53 24.89 4.84 12.53
C ARG A 53 25.45 3.63 13.26
N GLU A 54 25.64 3.74 14.58
CA GLU A 54 26.15 2.67 15.44
C GLU A 54 25.22 1.45 15.43
N ASP A 55 23.90 1.65 15.43
CA ASP A 55 22.93 0.56 15.36
C ASP A 55 23.07 -0.27 14.09
N TYR A 56 23.40 0.36 12.96
CA TYR A 56 23.61 -0.35 11.68
C TYR A 56 24.95 -1.09 11.59
N LEU A 57 25.90 -0.77 12.47
CA LEU A 57 27.23 -1.38 12.56
C LEU A 57 27.34 -2.47 13.63
N LYS A 58 26.28 -2.72 14.41
CA LYS A 58 26.23 -3.82 15.37
C LYS A 58 26.30 -5.17 14.65
N LEU A 59 27.07 -6.11 15.22
CA LEU A 59 27.18 -7.49 14.71
C LEU A 59 25.82 -8.20 14.72
N GLN A 60 25.02 -7.97 15.76
CA GLN A 60 23.63 -8.38 15.80
C GLN A 60 22.76 -7.19 15.40
N PRO A 61 22.15 -7.20 14.20
CA PRO A 61 21.32 -6.09 13.76
C PRO A 61 20.04 -6.03 14.62
N PRO A 62 19.52 -4.82 14.91
CA PRO A 62 18.22 -4.67 15.55
C PRO A 62 17.10 -5.13 14.63
N ARG A 63 15.89 -5.32 15.18
CA ARG A 63 14.70 -5.55 14.36
C ARG A 63 14.49 -4.39 13.40
N ASP A 64 14.14 -4.75 12.16
CA ASP A 64 13.95 -3.84 11.02
C ASP A 64 12.48 -3.40 10.83
N VAL A 65 11.62 -3.79 11.78
CA VAL A 65 10.20 -3.44 11.86
C VAL A 65 9.86 -3.04 13.29
N ILE A 66 9.07 -1.96 13.43
CA ILE A 66 8.44 -1.54 14.68
C ILE A 66 6.93 -1.69 14.52
N GLU A 67 6.30 -2.39 15.45
CA GLU A 67 4.86 -2.58 15.54
C GLU A 67 4.37 -1.88 16.81
N TRP A 68 3.41 -0.98 16.70
CA TRP A 68 2.98 -0.13 17.80
C TRP A 68 1.47 0.04 17.81
N GLN A 69 0.85 -0.15 18.99
CA GLN A 69 -0.61 -0.05 19.17
C GLN A 69 -1.38 -0.72 18.03
N LEU A 70 -1.44 -2.06 18.05
CA LEU A 70 -2.20 -2.86 17.10
C LEU A 70 -3.59 -3.14 17.71
N ASP A 71 -4.45 -2.12 17.75
CA ASP A 71 -5.81 -2.23 18.28
C ASP A 71 -6.87 -1.95 17.19
N GLU A 72 -8.15 -1.92 17.58
CA GLU A 72 -9.25 -1.75 16.61
C GLU A 72 -9.35 -0.32 16.04
N VAL A 73 -8.56 0.62 16.56
CA VAL A 73 -8.57 2.03 16.13
C VAL A 73 -7.28 2.36 15.40
N LEU A 74 -6.13 2.01 15.96
CA LEU A 74 -4.82 2.29 15.39
C LEU A 74 -4.13 0.97 15.01
N ASP A 75 -3.51 0.96 13.83
CA ASP A 75 -2.50 -0.01 13.43
C ASP A 75 -1.27 0.78 12.98
N ILE A 76 -0.29 0.94 13.86
CA ILE A 76 0.93 1.70 13.56
C ILE A 76 2.08 0.71 13.29
N ASN A 77 2.55 0.69 12.04
CA ASN A 77 3.64 -0.18 11.60
C ASN A 77 4.72 0.62 10.87
N GLY A 78 5.98 0.41 11.23
CA GLY A 78 7.10 1.12 10.65
C GLY A 78 8.19 0.20 10.14
N TRP A 79 8.82 0.61 9.04
CA TRP A 79 9.99 -0.07 8.50
C TRP A 79 11.25 0.77 8.68
N ASP A 80 12.32 0.08 9.05
CA ASP A 80 13.66 0.64 9.01
C ASP A 80 14.04 1.03 7.57
N ILE A 81 14.74 2.15 7.41
CA ILE A 81 15.11 2.66 6.09
C ILE A 81 15.98 1.68 5.29
N ARG A 82 16.85 0.88 5.92
CA ARG A 82 17.61 -0.18 5.23
C ARG A 82 16.66 -1.23 4.66
N LYS A 83 15.65 -1.65 5.42
CA LYS A 83 14.62 -2.59 4.94
C LYS A 83 13.86 -1.98 3.77
N ALA A 84 13.43 -0.72 3.89
CA ALA A 84 12.71 -0.02 2.84
C ALA A 84 13.54 0.07 1.55
N LEU A 85 14.83 0.38 1.61
CA LEU A 85 15.70 0.43 0.43
C LEU A 85 15.89 -0.96 -0.21
N VAL A 86 16.06 -2.02 0.59
CA VAL A 86 16.14 -3.39 0.06
C VAL A 86 14.82 -3.82 -0.61
N LEU A 87 13.68 -3.42 -0.07
CA LEU A 87 12.37 -3.66 -0.68
C LEU A 87 12.15 -2.81 -1.92
N LEU A 88 12.66 -1.58 -1.94
CA LEU A 88 12.63 -0.69 -3.10
C LEU A 88 13.46 -1.25 -4.26
N TYR A 89 14.64 -1.83 -3.98
CA TYR A 89 15.42 -2.55 -4.98
C TYR A 89 14.62 -3.66 -5.66
N LYS A 90 13.72 -4.32 -4.92
CA LYS A 90 12.82 -5.36 -5.45
C LYS A 90 11.52 -4.77 -6.04
N SER A 91 11.44 -3.44 -6.17
CA SER A 91 10.25 -2.71 -6.60
C SER A 91 8.99 -3.11 -5.84
N ASN A 92 9.08 -3.24 -4.51
CA ASN A 92 7.92 -3.59 -3.69
C ASN A 92 6.84 -2.49 -3.80
N PRO A 93 5.62 -2.80 -4.30
CA PRO A 93 4.56 -1.81 -4.52
C PRO A 93 4.12 -1.03 -3.28
N THR A 94 4.23 -1.64 -2.09
CA THR A 94 3.86 -1.01 -0.83
C THR A 94 4.58 0.32 -0.61
N LEU A 95 5.86 0.43 -1.01
CA LEU A 95 6.62 1.68 -0.86
C LEU A 95 6.12 2.78 -1.80
N PHE A 96 5.70 2.42 -3.02
CA PHE A 96 5.12 3.37 -3.95
C PHE A 96 3.75 3.86 -3.47
N GLU A 97 2.96 2.97 -2.85
CA GLU A 97 1.72 3.36 -2.19
C GLU A 97 1.96 4.33 -1.04
N TRP A 98 2.93 4.07 -0.17
CA TRP A 98 3.27 4.98 0.92
C TRP A 98 3.78 6.33 0.40
N CYS A 99 4.60 6.32 -0.67
CA CYS A 99 5.07 7.54 -1.33
C CYS A 99 3.94 8.39 -1.93
N ASN A 100 2.86 7.74 -2.38
CA ASN A 100 1.73 8.36 -3.05
C ASN A 100 0.52 8.59 -2.13
N SER A 101 0.63 8.31 -0.82
CA SER A 101 -0.49 8.47 0.10
C SER A 101 -0.96 9.92 0.19
N PRO A 102 -2.28 10.19 0.06
CA PRO A 102 -2.82 11.55 0.12
C PRO A 102 -2.91 12.10 1.55
N ILE A 103 -2.81 11.24 2.56
CA ILE A 103 -2.92 11.62 3.98
C ILE A 103 -1.55 11.43 4.62
N VAL A 104 -0.87 12.56 4.84
CA VAL A 104 0.47 12.60 5.44
C VAL A 104 0.35 13.10 6.87
N TYR A 105 0.85 12.33 7.83
CA TYR A 105 0.96 12.74 9.23
C TYR A 105 2.28 13.46 9.50
N ARG A 106 3.37 12.89 8.97
CA ARG A 106 4.73 13.42 9.11
C ARG A 106 5.51 13.25 7.81
N THR A 107 6.35 14.22 7.51
CA THR A 107 7.33 14.15 6.42
C THR A 107 8.61 14.89 6.81
N SER A 108 9.69 14.63 6.09
CA SER A 108 10.99 15.28 6.27
C SER A 108 11.71 15.41 4.93
N ARG A 109 12.77 16.22 4.89
CA ARG A 109 13.60 16.36 3.70
C ARG A 109 14.19 15.02 3.24
N LYS A 110 14.64 14.18 4.19
CA LYS A 110 15.15 12.83 3.92
C LYS A 110 14.12 12.00 3.16
N PHE A 111 12.85 12.11 3.51
CA PHE A 111 11.79 11.42 2.79
C PHE A 111 11.51 11.99 1.39
N ASP A 112 11.60 13.31 1.20
CA ASP A 112 11.45 13.88 -0.14
C ASP A 112 12.54 13.35 -1.10
N ASP A 113 13.77 13.24 -0.61
CA ASP A 113 14.88 12.66 -1.36
C ASP A 113 14.67 11.15 -1.59
N PHE A 114 14.17 10.39 -0.59
CA PHE A 114 13.75 8.98 -0.77
C PHE A 114 12.68 8.82 -1.85
N ARG A 115 11.64 9.66 -1.84
CA ARG A 115 10.53 9.58 -2.80
C ARG A 115 11.02 9.84 -4.22
N ALA A 116 11.92 10.80 -4.41
CA ALA A 116 12.53 11.07 -5.72
C ALA A 116 13.37 9.89 -6.22
N LEU A 117 14.14 9.25 -5.32
CA LEU A 117 14.88 8.03 -5.61
C LEU A 117 13.95 6.86 -5.98
N ALA A 118 12.87 6.67 -5.22
CA ALA A 118 11.96 5.55 -5.37
C ALA A 118 11.36 5.43 -6.78
N LEU A 119 11.05 6.56 -7.42
CA LEU A 119 10.51 6.59 -8.78
C LEU A 119 11.42 5.92 -9.82
N ARG A 120 12.75 5.92 -9.60
CA ARG A 120 13.73 5.29 -10.50
C ARG A 120 13.79 3.77 -10.36
N TYR A 121 13.22 3.22 -9.29
CA TYR A 121 13.25 1.79 -8.96
C TYR A 121 11.91 1.09 -9.23
N PHE A 122 10.98 1.76 -9.91
CA PHE A 122 9.71 1.14 -10.28
C PHE A 122 9.91 0.11 -11.40
N SER A 123 9.54 -1.15 -11.12
CA SER A 123 9.46 -2.25 -12.07
C SER A 123 7.99 -2.62 -12.30
N PRO A 124 7.44 -2.32 -13.50
CA PRO A 124 6.10 -2.73 -13.90
C PRO A 124 5.86 -4.22 -13.68
N LYS A 125 6.83 -5.07 -14.05
CA LYS A 125 6.77 -6.52 -13.88
C LYS A 125 6.59 -6.93 -12.42
N ALA A 126 7.47 -6.44 -11.54
CA ALA A 126 7.41 -6.77 -10.11
C ALA A 126 6.08 -6.31 -9.49
N ALA A 127 5.62 -5.11 -9.86
CA ALA A 127 4.36 -4.56 -9.39
C ALA A 127 3.15 -5.38 -9.87
N LEU A 128 3.11 -5.78 -11.15
CA LEU A 128 2.06 -6.63 -11.70
C LEU A 128 1.93 -7.95 -10.95
N TYR A 129 3.04 -8.66 -10.72
CA TYR A 129 3.00 -9.92 -9.97
C TYR A 129 2.49 -9.75 -8.54
N HIS A 130 2.94 -8.69 -7.86
CA HIS A 130 2.51 -8.42 -6.49
C HIS A 130 1.00 -8.13 -6.40
N TYR A 131 0.50 -7.22 -7.24
CA TYR A 131 -0.91 -6.87 -7.26
C TYR A 131 -1.78 -8.04 -7.71
N TRP A 132 -1.37 -8.75 -8.76
CA TRP A 132 -2.04 -9.98 -9.20
C TRP A 132 -2.12 -11.02 -8.06
N SER A 133 -1.01 -11.29 -7.37
CA SER A 133 -0.98 -12.25 -6.26
C SER A 133 -1.89 -11.82 -5.11
N THR A 134 -1.97 -10.51 -4.85
CA THR A 134 -2.86 -9.94 -3.83
C THR A 134 -4.32 -10.17 -4.20
N ALA A 135 -4.72 -9.81 -5.44
CA ALA A 135 -6.07 -10.04 -5.95
C ALA A 135 -6.44 -11.52 -5.94
N TYR A 136 -5.54 -12.38 -6.42
CA TYR A 136 -5.74 -13.82 -6.47
C TYR A 136 -5.94 -14.41 -5.07
N GLY A 137 -5.11 -14.00 -4.10
CA GLY A 137 -5.25 -14.41 -2.70
C GLY A 137 -6.60 -13.99 -2.10
N VAL A 138 -7.05 -12.77 -2.39
CA VAL A 138 -8.37 -12.30 -1.93
C VAL A 138 -9.49 -13.14 -2.55
N LYS A 139 -9.46 -13.37 -3.86
CA LYS A 139 -10.46 -14.16 -4.57
C LYS A 139 -10.54 -15.59 -4.04
N LYS A 140 -9.39 -16.25 -3.92
CA LYS A 140 -9.28 -17.64 -3.47
C LYS A 140 -9.79 -17.83 -2.04
N ASN A 141 -9.48 -16.91 -1.14
CA ASN A 141 -9.75 -17.09 0.28
C ASN A 141 -11.11 -16.52 0.73
N PHE A 142 -11.69 -15.56 -0.01
CA PHE A 142 -12.86 -14.82 0.48
C PHE A 142 -14.03 -14.70 -0.51
N LEU A 143 -13.85 -15.03 -1.79
CA LEU A 143 -14.87 -14.84 -2.84
C LEU A 143 -15.28 -16.17 -3.51
N GLN A 144 -15.44 -17.25 -2.74
CA GLN A 144 -15.81 -18.59 -3.24
C GLN A 144 -17.27 -19.01 -2.93
N GLY A 145 -17.91 -18.41 -1.93
CA GLY A 145 -19.25 -18.81 -1.47
C GLY A 145 -20.41 -18.10 -2.21
N GLU A 146 -21.63 -18.57 -1.96
CA GLU A 146 -22.85 -17.90 -2.45
C GLU A 146 -23.04 -16.52 -1.81
N THR A 147 -22.60 -16.38 -0.55
CA THR A 147 -22.49 -15.11 0.15
C THR A 147 -21.05 -14.81 0.49
N VAL A 148 -20.67 -13.54 0.36
CA VAL A 148 -19.29 -13.07 0.55
C VAL A 148 -19.28 -11.76 1.32
N ARG A 149 -18.16 -11.47 1.99
CA ARG A 149 -17.98 -10.18 2.67
C ARG A 149 -17.83 -9.08 1.61
N MET A 150 -18.73 -8.10 1.63
CA MET A 150 -18.77 -7.02 0.65
C MET A 150 -17.41 -6.35 0.43
N LYS A 151 -16.69 -6.00 1.51
CA LYS A 151 -15.39 -5.32 1.40
C LYS A 151 -14.36 -6.09 0.59
N LYS A 152 -14.47 -7.43 0.50
CA LYS A 152 -13.50 -8.25 -0.24
C LYS A 152 -13.58 -8.06 -1.76
N TYR A 153 -14.71 -7.57 -2.30
CA TYR A 153 -14.75 -7.10 -3.68
C TYR A 153 -13.83 -5.90 -3.90
N LEU A 154 -13.91 -4.87 -3.06
CA LEU A 154 -13.05 -3.68 -3.18
C LEU A 154 -11.56 -4.05 -3.07
N TYR A 155 -11.23 -4.99 -2.17
CA TYR A 155 -9.85 -5.45 -1.96
C TYR A 155 -9.34 -6.37 -3.08
N ALA A 156 -10.22 -6.98 -3.87
CA ALA A 156 -9.84 -7.71 -5.08
C ALA A 156 -9.75 -6.77 -6.29
N LEU A 157 -10.71 -5.84 -6.43
CA LEU A 157 -10.78 -4.90 -7.55
C LEU A 157 -9.62 -3.92 -7.55
N ARG A 158 -9.27 -3.32 -6.40
CA ARG A 158 -8.20 -2.34 -6.32
C ARG A 158 -6.88 -2.85 -6.92
N PRO A 159 -6.32 -4.01 -6.49
CA PRO A 159 -5.09 -4.52 -7.10
C PRO A 159 -5.26 -4.91 -8.59
N LEU A 160 -6.43 -5.37 -9.02
CA LEU A 160 -6.66 -5.66 -10.45
C LEU A 160 -6.64 -4.39 -11.31
N LEU A 161 -7.29 -3.32 -10.84
CA LEU A 161 -7.27 -2.03 -11.54
C LEU A 161 -5.87 -1.39 -11.48
N ALA A 162 -5.14 -1.58 -10.39
CA ALA A 162 -3.73 -1.20 -10.32
C ALA A 162 -2.89 -1.94 -11.39
N CYS A 163 -3.15 -3.23 -11.62
CA CYS A 163 -2.50 -3.96 -12.72
C CYS A 163 -2.86 -3.38 -14.09
N ARG A 164 -4.14 -3.05 -14.35
CA ARG A 164 -4.57 -2.44 -15.63
C ARG A 164 -3.86 -1.10 -15.88
N TRP A 165 -3.84 -0.23 -14.87
CA TRP A 165 -3.09 1.02 -14.93
C TRP A 165 -1.61 0.80 -15.30
N ILE A 166 -0.96 -0.21 -14.71
CA ILE A 166 0.45 -0.51 -15.00
C ILE A 166 0.61 -1.02 -16.43
N ILE A 167 -0.28 -1.88 -16.91
CA ILE A 167 -0.28 -2.39 -18.30
C ILE A 167 -0.45 -1.23 -19.28
N ASP A 168 -1.39 -0.32 -19.02
CA ASP A 168 -1.79 0.73 -19.95
C ASP A 168 -0.82 1.92 -19.94
N LYS A 169 -0.32 2.29 -18.76
CA LYS A 169 0.42 3.54 -18.55
C LYS A 169 1.90 3.32 -18.23
N ASN A 170 2.30 2.10 -17.88
CA ASN A 170 3.67 1.76 -17.49
C ASN A 170 4.23 2.64 -16.34
N LEU A 171 3.36 3.00 -15.39
CA LEU A 171 3.65 3.90 -14.27
C LEU A 171 3.17 3.32 -12.94
N PRO A 172 3.72 3.76 -11.79
CA PRO A 172 3.13 3.43 -10.49
C PRO A 172 1.65 3.83 -10.44
N PRO A 173 0.75 2.95 -9.97
CA PRO A 173 -0.68 3.24 -9.93
C PRO A 173 -1.00 4.30 -8.85
N PRO A 174 -2.02 5.14 -9.09
CA PRO A 174 -2.53 6.03 -8.06
C PRO A 174 -3.11 5.22 -6.91
N ILE A 175 -2.97 5.74 -5.69
CA ILE A 175 -3.49 5.06 -4.50
C ILE A 175 -5.01 5.19 -4.36
N LEU A 176 -5.60 6.27 -4.89
CA LEU A 176 -7.03 6.52 -4.83
C LEU A 176 -7.79 5.52 -5.70
N PHE A 177 -8.69 4.78 -5.06
CA PHE A 177 -9.50 3.77 -5.74
C PHE A 177 -10.45 4.37 -6.78
N ASP A 178 -11.02 5.54 -6.49
CA ASP A 178 -11.91 6.25 -7.41
C ASP A 178 -11.21 6.62 -8.73
N THR A 179 -9.92 6.99 -8.67
CA THR A 179 -9.12 7.23 -9.87
C THR A 179 -8.96 5.97 -10.71
N LEU A 180 -8.63 4.84 -10.06
CA LEU A 180 -8.51 3.55 -10.74
C LEU A 180 -9.84 3.07 -11.33
N VAL A 181 -10.95 3.26 -10.63
CA VAL A 181 -12.29 2.89 -11.12
C VAL A 181 -12.66 3.70 -12.37
N LYS A 182 -12.44 5.02 -12.34
CA LYS A 182 -12.79 5.91 -13.46
C LYS A 182 -11.99 5.64 -14.73
N GLU A 183 -10.73 5.26 -14.58
CA GLU A 183 -9.79 5.12 -15.70
C GLU A 183 -9.76 3.69 -16.25
N GLU A 184 -9.90 2.68 -15.37
CA GLU A 184 -9.57 1.28 -15.71
C GLU A 184 -10.76 0.31 -15.61
N LEU A 185 -11.88 0.70 -14.99
CA LEU A 185 -13.03 -0.19 -14.81
C LEU A 185 -14.08 0.06 -15.91
N PRO A 186 -14.58 -0.99 -16.60
CA PRO A 186 -15.65 -0.85 -17.58
C PRO A 186 -16.93 -0.22 -17.01
N GLU A 187 -17.56 0.68 -17.75
CA GLU A 187 -18.72 1.47 -17.30
C GLU A 187 -19.89 0.65 -16.73
N PRO A 188 -20.25 -0.54 -17.27
CA PRO A 188 -21.31 -1.36 -16.68
C PRO A 188 -21.03 -1.77 -15.23
N LEU A 189 -19.76 -1.92 -14.85
CA LEU A 189 -19.34 -2.37 -13.52
C LEU A 189 -19.17 -1.20 -12.53
N ILE A 190 -19.01 0.04 -13.02
CA ILE A 190 -18.90 1.22 -12.16
C ILE A 190 -20.11 1.33 -11.22
N ARG A 191 -21.33 1.10 -11.74
CA ARG A 191 -22.55 1.16 -10.92
C ARG A 191 -22.57 0.13 -9.79
N GLU A 192 -22.07 -1.08 -10.06
CA GLU A 192 -21.96 -2.13 -9.06
C GLU A 192 -20.98 -1.71 -7.96
N VAL A 193 -19.82 -1.17 -8.34
CA VAL A 193 -18.81 -0.68 -7.39
C VAL A 193 -19.34 0.49 -6.57
N ASP A 194 -20.02 1.46 -7.18
CA ASP A 194 -20.65 2.59 -6.48
C ASP A 194 -21.67 2.10 -5.45
N ALA A 195 -22.47 1.09 -5.79
CA ALA A 195 -23.41 0.49 -4.85
C ALA A 195 -22.70 -0.16 -3.65
N LEU A 196 -21.54 -0.81 -3.87
CA LEU A 196 -20.72 -1.36 -2.78
C LEU A 196 -20.11 -0.25 -1.91
N LEU A 197 -19.60 0.81 -2.52
CA LEU A 197 -19.03 1.96 -1.82
C LEU A 197 -20.08 2.68 -0.97
N GLN A 198 -21.30 2.83 -1.49
CA GLN A 198 -22.41 3.44 -0.78
C GLN A 198 -22.80 2.62 0.47
N LYS A 199 -22.98 1.30 0.32
CA LYS A 199 -23.23 0.40 1.46
C LYS A 199 -22.10 0.44 2.50
N LYS A 200 -20.84 0.56 2.06
CA LYS A 200 -19.69 0.69 2.96
C LYS A 200 -19.79 1.98 3.79
N LYS A 201 -20.14 3.11 3.17
CA LYS A 201 -20.34 4.39 3.86
C LYS A 201 -21.47 4.33 4.90
N GLU A 202 -22.47 3.49 4.67
CA GLU A 202 -23.59 3.22 5.58
C GLU A 202 -23.22 2.28 6.75
N GLY A 203 -21.96 1.85 6.87
CA GLY A 203 -21.47 1.02 7.98
C GLY A 203 -21.68 -0.49 7.77
N MET A 204 -22.08 -0.92 6.57
CA MET A 204 -22.31 -2.33 6.25
C MET A 204 -21.02 -3.07 5.83
N GLU A 205 -19.85 -2.73 6.40
CA GLU A 205 -18.57 -3.28 5.96
C GLU A 205 -18.42 -4.78 6.22
N THR A 206 -19.00 -5.25 7.32
CA THR A 206 -18.98 -6.65 7.76
C THR A 206 -20.12 -7.47 7.16
N SER A 207 -21.02 -6.83 6.41
CA SER A 207 -22.19 -7.49 5.85
C SER A 207 -21.80 -8.53 4.80
N MET A 208 -22.42 -9.70 4.96
CA MET A 208 -22.43 -10.74 3.95
C MET A 208 -23.48 -10.36 2.91
N ILE A 209 -23.06 -10.32 1.65
CA ILE A 209 -23.95 -10.07 0.51
C ILE A 209 -23.97 -11.30 -0.37
N ALA A 210 -25.07 -11.51 -1.10
CA ALA A 210 -25.04 -12.43 -2.22
C ALA A 210 -23.94 -12.01 -3.20
N ARG A 211 -23.27 -12.99 -3.81
CA ARG A 211 -22.28 -12.72 -4.86
C ARG A 211 -22.87 -11.83 -5.94
N VAL A 212 -22.07 -10.91 -6.45
CA VAL A 212 -22.42 -10.04 -7.58
C VAL A 212 -21.82 -10.68 -8.83
N PRO A 213 -22.63 -11.34 -9.70
CA PRO A 213 -22.09 -12.15 -10.81
C PRO A 213 -21.19 -11.36 -11.75
N ALA A 214 -21.57 -10.14 -12.10
CA ALA A 214 -20.79 -9.27 -12.99
C ALA A 214 -19.39 -8.94 -12.43
N LEU A 215 -19.28 -8.67 -11.12
CA LEU A 215 -17.98 -8.43 -10.49
C LEU A 215 -17.15 -9.71 -10.37
N GLN A 216 -17.80 -10.86 -10.14
CA GLN A 216 -17.11 -12.15 -10.07
C GLN A 216 -16.47 -12.50 -11.41
N GLU A 217 -17.25 -12.41 -12.48
CA GLU A 217 -16.79 -12.69 -13.85
C GLU A 217 -15.64 -11.75 -14.25
N TYR A 218 -15.76 -10.46 -13.92
CA TYR A 218 -14.69 -9.49 -14.16
C TYR A 218 -13.40 -9.81 -13.39
N ILE A 219 -13.51 -10.19 -12.11
CA ILE A 219 -12.34 -10.57 -11.30
C ILE A 219 -11.65 -11.80 -11.89
N GLU A 220 -12.42 -12.80 -12.31
CA GLU A 220 -11.89 -14.06 -12.84
C GLU A 220 -11.22 -13.88 -14.20
N SER A 221 -11.88 -13.18 -15.13
CA SER A 221 -11.30 -12.83 -16.43
C SER A 221 -10.05 -11.96 -16.29
N SER A 222 -10.10 -10.92 -15.46
CA SER A 222 -8.95 -10.03 -15.25
C SER A 222 -7.75 -10.76 -14.64
N LEU A 223 -7.97 -11.69 -13.70
CA LEU A 223 -6.88 -12.51 -13.15
C LEU A 223 -6.19 -13.34 -14.23
N GLU A 224 -6.92 -13.91 -15.17
CA GLU A 224 -6.33 -14.70 -16.25
C GLU A 224 -5.58 -13.81 -17.25
N GLU A 225 -6.21 -12.71 -17.70
CA GLU A 225 -5.61 -11.77 -18.65
C GLU A 225 -4.31 -11.15 -18.11
N ILE A 226 -4.33 -10.66 -16.86
CA ILE A 226 -3.16 -10.04 -16.23
C ILE A 226 -2.04 -11.07 -16.04
N ARG A 227 -2.37 -12.33 -15.72
CA ARG A 227 -1.36 -13.38 -15.58
C ARG A 227 -0.60 -13.61 -16.88
N LEU A 228 -1.31 -13.60 -18.02
CA LEU A 228 -0.70 -13.73 -19.34
C LEU A 228 0.20 -12.51 -19.63
N ALA A 229 -0.31 -11.29 -19.45
CA ALA A 229 0.44 -10.06 -19.68
C ALA A 229 1.71 -9.95 -18.80
N ALA A 230 1.66 -10.39 -17.54
CA ALA A 230 2.81 -10.36 -16.65
C ALA A 230 3.96 -11.29 -17.11
N GLY A 231 3.63 -12.40 -17.77
CA GLY A 231 4.61 -13.37 -18.28
C GLY A 231 5.56 -12.81 -19.33
N ASP A 232 5.08 -11.89 -20.16
CA ASP A 232 5.82 -11.35 -21.32
C ASP A 232 6.66 -10.09 -21.00
N SER A 233 6.55 -9.58 -19.77
CA SER A 233 7.23 -8.35 -19.38
C SER A 233 8.74 -8.54 -19.18
N VAL A 234 9.53 -7.60 -19.73
CA VAL A 234 10.98 -7.50 -19.48
C VAL A 234 11.19 -6.68 -18.22
N SER A 235 12.16 -7.06 -17.38
CA SER A 235 12.54 -6.27 -16.21
C SER A 235 13.96 -5.77 -16.40
N ASP A 236 14.15 -4.47 -16.21
CA ASP A 236 15.48 -3.93 -15.96
C ASP A 236 16.00 -4.42 -14.60
N SER A 237 17.32 -4.53 -14.50
CA SER A 237 17.99 -4.88 -13.25
C SER A 237 18.39 -3.59 -12.53
N PRO A 238 17.80 -3.28 -11.38
CA PRO A 238 18.21 -2.11 -10.62
C PRO A 238 19.64 -2.28 -10.10
N VAL A 239 20.32 -1.17 -9.82
CA VAL A 239 21.66 -1.15 -9.23
C VAL A 239 21.61 -0.68 -7.78
N TRP A 240 22.58 -1.11 -6.96
CA TRP A 240 22.61 -0.77 -5.54
C TRP A 240 23.23 0.61 -5.26
N ASP A 241 24.12 1.10 -6.13
CA ASP A 241 24.96 2.28 -5.88
C ASP A 241 24.18 3.53 -5.45
N GLU A 242 23.03 3.83 -6.08
CA GLU A 242 22.22 5.00 -5.70
C GLU A 242 21.49 4.81 -4.36
N LEU A 243 21.04 3.58 -4.05
CA LEU A 243 20.42 3.26 -2.77
C LEU A 243 21.45 3.33 -1.64
N ASP A 244 22.67 2.82 -1.90
CA ASP A 244 23.78 2.86 -0.95
C ASP A 244 24.23 4.31 -0.71
N ALA A 245 24.38 5.11 -1.77
CA ALA A 245 24.70 6.53 -1.65
C ALA A 245 23.65 7.30 -0.83
N TYR A 246 22.36 7.06 -1.10
CA TYR A 246 21.28 7.65 -0.31
C TYR A 246 21.34 7.20 1.15
N PHE A 247 21.52 5.89 1.41
CA PHE A 247 21.59 5.36 2.76
C PHE A 247 22.75 5.95 3.56
N LEU A 248 23.94 6.02 2.97
CA LEU A 248 25.13 6.60 3.61
C LEU A 248 24.94 8.10 3.90
N GLY A 249 24.33 8.84 2.97
CA GLY A 249 24.04 10.27 3.14
C GLY A 249 23.02 10.60 4.24
N LEU A 250 22.33 9.61 4.83
CA LEU A 250 21.44 9.84 5.98
C LEU A 250 22.19 10.18 7.28
N PHE A 251 23.51 9.91 7.32
CA PHE A 251 24.38 10.03 8.49
C PHE A 251 25.47 11.09 8.35
N GLU A 252 25.45 11.86 7.27
CA GLU A 252 26.29 13.06 7.04
C GLU A 252 25.57 14.32 7.56
#